data_AF-A0A7W0NFB4-F1
#
_entry.id   AF-A0A7W0NFB4-F1
#
_cell.length_a   1.000
_cell.length_b   1.000
_cell.length_c   1.000
_cell.angle_alpha   90.00
_cell.angle_beta   90.00
_cell.angle_gamma   90.00
#
_symmetry.space_group_name_H-M   'P 1'
#
loop_
_entity.id
_entity.type
_entity.pdbx_description
1 polymer ?
#
loop_
_entity_poly.entity_id
_entity_poly.type
_entity_poly.pdbx_seq_one_letter_code
_entity_poly.pdbx_strand_id
1 'polypeptide(L)'
;MRRISIGLALLAVMLAGIIAAAGGNATAAQDTATRDSPLVGTWLLDTNADDPDNAPDVARFSADGGYVQVDATGFPSLGVWEATGDGTGTLTIVSTGQNEEGEFEGTFIVRAAIEVDASGDAFTAQYTGEFVGPDGTSDGQYGPATATGTRIVPEAMGTPVGPIEDLFAQFEEGEIATPAA
;
A
#
# COMPACT_ATOMS: atom_id res chain seq x y z
N MET A 1 -43.24 39.00 27.55
CA MET A 1 -43.28 37.80 26.68
C MET A 1 -42.63 38.02 25.31
N ARG A 2 -42.91 39.10 24.55
CA ARG A 2 -42.30 39.34 23.21
C ARG A 2 -40.77 39.43 23.15
N ARG A 3 -40.10 39.79 24.25
CA ARG A 3 -38.62 39.94 24.29
C ARG A 3 -37.87 38.62 24.48
N ILE A 4 -38.53 37.58 25.00
CA ILE A 4 -37.92 36.25 25.20
C ILE A 4 -37.94 35.46 23.89
N SER A 5 -38.96 35.68 23.05
CA SER A 5 -39.10 35.01 21.74
C SER A 5 -38.05 35.42 20.70
N ILE A 6 -37.48 36.64 20.81
CA ILE A 6 -36.47 37.15 19.87
C ILE A 6 -35.08 36.55 20.16
N GLY A 7 -34.74 36.35 21.43
CA GLY A 7 -33.47 35.72 21.83
C GLY A 7 -33.37 34.25 21.41
N LEU A 8 -34.47 33.50 21.50
CA LEU A 8 -34.50 32.10 21.10
C LEU A 8 -34.37 31.90 19.57
N ALA A 9 -34.94 32.81 18.78
CA ALA A 9 -34.84 32.76 17.32
C ALA A 9 -33.42 33.03 16.82
N LEU A 10 -32.68 33.95 17.46
CA LEU A 10 -31.29 34.22 17.10
C LEU A 10 -30.35 33.06 17.45
N LEU A 11 -30.58 32.40 18.59
CA LEU A 11 -29.81 31.22 18.99
C LEU A 11 -30.03 30.03 18.04
N ALA A 12 -31.27 29.83 17.57
CA ALA A 12 -31.60 28.78 16.61
C ALA A 12 -30.94 28.99 15.24
N VAL A 13 -30.88 30.24 14.75
CA VAL A 13 -30.18 30.57 13.50
C VAL A 13 -28.66 30.39 13.65
N MET A 14 -28.10 30.73 14.81
CA MET A 14 -26.67 30.55 15.08
C MET A 14 -26.28 29.06 15.17
N LEU A 15 -27.11 28.21 15.80
CA LEU A 15 -26.87 26.76 15.83
C LEU A 15 -27.03 26.11 14.44
N ALA A 16 -27.98 26.56 13.63
CA ALA A 16 -28.15 26.03 12.26
C ALA A 16 -26.96 26.37 11.35
N GLY A 17 -26.32 27.53 11.54
CA GLY A 17 -25.12 27.92 10.78
C GLY A 17 -23.88 27.08 11.10
N ILE A 18 -23.73 26.62 12.35
CA ILE A 18 -22.57 25.81 12.77
C ILE A 18 -22.66 24.37 12.26
N ILE A 19 -23.88 23.80 12.17
CA ILE A 19 -24.09 22.45 11.63
C ILE A 19 -23.83 22.41 10.11
N ALA A 20 -24.11 23.49 9.38
CA ALA A 20 -23.85 23.57 7.94
C ALA A 20 -22.34 23.73 7.60
N ALA A 21 -21.53 24.28 8.51
CA ALA A 21 -20.09 24.44 8.30
C ALA A 21 -19.27 23.17 8.64
N ALA A 22 -19.81 22.26 9.45
CA ALA A 22 -19.15 21.01 9.81
C ALA A 22 -19.37 19.86 8.81
N GLY A 23 -20.32 20.01 7.86
CA GLY A 23 -20.67 18.98 6.88
C GLY A 23 -20.03 19.14 5.49
N GLY A 24 -19.09 20.08 5.32
CA GLY A 24 -18.55 20.45 4.01
C GLY A 24 -17.31 19.66 3.59
N ASN A 25 -17.50 18.64 2.76
CA ASN A 25 -16.67 18.28 1.60
C ASN A 25 -15.15 18.06 1.76
N ALA A 26 -14.63 17.67 2.93
CA ALA A 26 -13.21 17.28 3.01
C ALA A 26 -12.87 16.03 2.16
N THR A 27 -13.86 15.20 1.82
CA THR A 27 -13.66 13.93 1.10
C THR A 27 -13.27 14.12 -0.37
N ALA A 28 -13.80 15.13 -1.07
CA ALA A 28 -13.63 15.23 -2.53
C ALA A 28 -12.24 15.74 -2.97
N ALA A 29 -11.56 16.53 -2.13
CA ALA A 29 -10.23 17.04 -2.46
C ALA A 29 -9.14 15.97 -2.30
N GLN A 30 -9.31 15.07 -1.34
CA GLN A 30 -8.36 13.98 -1.08
C GLN A 30 -8.44 12.88 -2.15
N ASP A 31 -9.64 12.63 -2.70
CA ASP A 31 -9.82 11.68 -3.80
C ASP A 31 -9.01 12.05 -5.05
N THR A 32 -8.91 13.35 -5.37
CA THR A 32 -8.13 13.80 -6.53
C THR A 32 -6.63 13.68 -6.27
N ALA A 33 -6.16 14.03 -5.07
CA ALA A 33 -4.75 13.93 -4.70
C ALA A 33 -4.22 12.49 -4.75
N THR A 34 -4.99 11.51 -4.27
CA THR A 34 -4.63 10.09 -4.35
C THR A 34 -4.59 9.60 -5.80
N ARG A 35 -5.54 10.03 -6.64
CA ARG A 35 -5.62 9.63 -8.04
C ARG A 35 -4.43 10.08 -8.88
N ASP A 36 -3.94 11.30 -8.63
CA ASP A 36 -2.86 11.92 -9.40
C ASP A 36 -1.48 11.76 -8.73
N SER A 37 -1.43 11.08 -7.58
CA SER A 37 -0.17 10.84 -6.86
C SER A 37 0.79 9.98 -7.67
N PRO A 38 2.11 10.28 -7.63
CA PRO A 38 3.09 9.44 -8.29
C PRO A 38 3.14 8.03 -7.70
N LEU A 39 2.56 7.74 -6.53
CA LEU A 39 2.50 6.36 -6.03
C LEU A 39 1.68 5.44 -6.92
N VAL A 40 0.69 5.96 -7.66
CA VAL A 40 -0.16 5.16 -8.55
C VAL A 40 0.70 4.45 -9.59
N GLY A 41 0.56 3.13 -9.66
CA GLY A 41 1.34 2.29 -10.58
C GLY A 41 1.67 0.92 -10.00
N THR A 42 2.56 0.23 -10.70
CA THR A 42 3.08 -1.09 -10.32
C THR A 42 4.55 -0.95 -9.96
N TRP A 43 4.97 -1.67 -8.93
CA TRP A 43 6.27 -1.54 -8.30
C TRP A 43 6.86 -2.92 -8.01
N LEU A 44 8.17 -3.04 -8.17
CA LEU A 44 8.99 -4.12 -7.64
C LEU A 44 9.48 -3.67 -6.26
N LEU A 45 9.16 -4.42 -5.22
CA LEU A 45 9.46 -4.06 -3.84
C LEU A 45 10.56 -4.93 -3.28
N ASP A 46 11.46 -4.29 -2.55
CA ASP A 46 12.29 -4.94 -1.55
C ASP A 46 11.73 -4.55 -0.18
N THR A 47 11.07 -5.50 0.47
CA THR A 47 10.40 -5.31 1.76
C THR A 47 11.35 -5.30 2.95
N ASN A 48 12.62 -5.70 2.77
CA ASN A 48 13.64 -5.69 3.79
C ASN A 48 14.99 -5.30 3.18
N ALA A 49 15.19 -4.00 2.97
CA ALA A 49 16.36 -3.47 2.27
C ALA A 49 17.71 -3.73 2.98
N ASP A 50 17.68 -4.19 4.24
CA ASP A 50 18.87 -4.60 5.00
C ASP A 50 19.28 -6.06 4.74
N ASP A 51 18.41 -6.86 4.12
CA ASP A 51 18.65 -8.25 3.77
C ASP A 51 18.84 -8.41 2.25
N PRO A 52 20.08 -8.62 1.77
CA PRO A 52 20.35 -8.74 0.34
C PRO A 52 19.76 -10.02 -0.29
N ASP A 53 19.36 -11.00 0.52
CA ASP A 53 18.74 -12.24 0.06
C ASP A 53 17.20 -12.14 0.05
N ASN A 54 16.63 -10.97 0.40
CA ASN A 54 15.19 -10.75 0.37
C ASN A 54 14.67 -10.85 -1.07
N ALA A 55 13.76 -11.78 -1.31
CA ALA A 55 13.13 -11.94 -2.61
C ALA A 55 12.18 -10.76 -2.86
N PRO A 56 12.11 -10.23 -4.10
CA PRO A 56 11.30 -9.07 -4.38
C PRO A 56 9.81 -9.43 -4.48
N ASP A 57 8.98 -8.49 -4.05
CA ASP A 57 7.52 -8.58 -4.19
C ASP A 57 7.04 -7.71 -5.35
N VAL A 58 5.88 -8.03 -5.91
CA VAL A 58 5.22 -7.16 -6.91
C VAL A 58 4.01 -6.52 -6.28
N ALA A 59 3.96 -5.20 -6.30
CA ALA A 59 2.88 -4.43 -5.71
C ALA A 59 2.24 -3.47 -6.71
N ARG A 60 0.99 -3.08 -6.42
CA ARG A 60 0.24 -2.08 -7.17
C ARG A 60 -0.53 -1.17 -6.23
N PHE A 61 -0.32 0.13 -6.42
CA PHE A 61 -1.16 1.20 -5.86
C PHE A 61 -2.17 1.61 -6.93
N SER A 62 -3.45 1.40 -6.67
CA SER A 62 -4.51 1.86 -7.57
C SER A 62 -4.95 3.27 -7.23
N ALA A 63 -5.39 4.00 -8.26
CA ALA A 63 -5.76 5.41 -8.17
C ALA A 63 -7.02 5.69 -7.33
N ASP A 64 -7.74 4.64 -6.93
CA ASP A 64 -8.91 4.66 -6.05
C ASP A 64 -8.55 4.32 -4.58
N GLY A 65 -7.25 4.26 -4.25
CA GLY A 65 -6.77 4.00 -2.89
C GLY A 65 -6.63 2.52 -2.53
N GLY A 66 -6.84 1.60 -3.48
CA GLY A 66 -6.56 0.18 -3.28
C GLY A 66 -5.07 -0.16 -3.37
N TYR A 67 -4.67 -1.20 -2.63
CA TYR A 67 -3.33 -1.78 -2.70
C TYR A 67 -3.41 -3.30 -2.83
N VAL A 68 -2.58 -3.86 -3.70
CA VAL A 68 -2.35 -5.30 -3.78
C VAL A 68 -0.86 -5.57 -3.92
N GLN A 69 -0.39 -6.61 -3.25
CA GLN A 69 0.99 -7.10 -3.32
C GLN A 69 0.94 -8.62 -3.42
N VAL A 70 1.91 -9.19 -4.13
CA VAL A 70 2.14 -10.63 -4.18
C VAL A 70 3.61 -10.86 -3.88
N ASP A 71 3.89 -11.71 -2.90
CA ASP A 71 5.26 -12.06 -2.55
C ASP A 71 5.86 -13.10 -3.50
N ALA A 72 7.15 -13.38 -3.33
CA ALA A 72 7.87 -14.37 -4.14
C ALA A 72 7.30 -15.80 -4.05
N THR A 73 6.53 -16.12 -3.00
CA THR A 73 5.85 -17.42 -2.84
C THR A 73 4.46 -17.44 -3.49
N GLY A 74 4.01 -16.29 -4.03
CA GLY A 74 2.72 -16.13 -4.65
C GLY A 74 1.60 -15.78 -3.66
N PHE A 75 1.93 -15.43 -2.42
CA PHE A 75 0.93 -15.10 -1.42
C PHE A 75 0.45 -13.65 -1.56
N PRO A 76 -0.87 -13.42 -1.74
CA PRO A 76 -1.39 -12.07 -1.91
C PRO A 76 -1.59 -11.37 -0.57
N SER A 77 -1.22 -10.09 -0.54
CA SER A 77 -1.53 -9.15 0.53
C SER A 77 -2.38 -8.01 -0.03
N LEU A 78 -3.38 -7.55 0.73
CA LEU A 78 -4.33 -6.54 0.28
C LEU A 78 -4.34 -5.36 1.25
N GLY A 79 -4.56 -4.17 0.73
CA GLY A 79 -4.51 -2.98 1.55
C GLY A 79 -5.27 -1.78 1.00
N VAL A 80 -5.16 -0.69 1.74
CA VAL A 80 -5.65 0.63 1.36
C VAL A 80 -4.55 1.65 1.59
N TRP A 81 -4.51 2.67 0.73
CA TRP A 81 -3.57 3.75 0.84
C TRP A 81 -4.23 5.09 0.49
N GLU A 82 -3.61 6.17 0.95
CA GLU A 82 -4.00 7.53 0.57
C GLU A 82 -2.75 8.40 0.42
N ALA A 83 -2.82 9.39 -0.49
CA ALA A 83 -1.78 10.39 -0.60
C ALA A 83 -1.84 11.36 0.59
N THR A 84 -0.68 11.67 1.15
CA THR A 84 -0.53 12.63 2.27
C THR A 84 0.12 13.94 1.83
N GLY A 85 0.60 14.02 0.59
CA GLY A 85 1.28 15.17 0.01
C GLY A 85 1.82 14.87 -1.39
N ASP A 86 2.59 15.81 -1.94
CA ASP A 86 3.26 15.63 -3.23
C ASP A 86 4.33 14.55 -3.11
N GLY A 87 4.04 13.34 -3.61
CA GLY A 87 4.97 12.21 -3.55
C GLY A 87 4.96 11.43 -2.23
N THR A 88 4.07 11.72 -1.29
CA THR A 88 3.99 11.00 -0.02
C THR A 88 2.65 10.28 0.15
N GLY A 89 2.65 9.17 0.89
CA GLY A 89 1.44 8.41 1.17
C GLY A 89 1.52 7.64 2.48
N THR A 90 0.35 7.24 2.98
CA THR A 90 0.23 6.24 4.05
C THR A 90 -0.45 5.01 3.50
N LEU A 91 -0.03 3.84 3.97
CA LEU A 91 -0.49 2.54 3.50
C LEU A 91 -0.78 1.63 4.69
N THR A 92 -1.89 0.90 4.63
CA THR A 92 -2.17 -0.22 5.53
C THR A 92 -2.39 -1.48 4.71
N ILE A 93 -1.63 -2.53 5.01
CA ILE A 93 -1.70 -3.84 4.37
C ILE A 93 -2.18 -4.85 5.40
N VAL A 94 -2.98 -5.81 4.95
CA VAL A 94 -3.46 -6.94 5.72
C VAL A 94 -3.18 -8.22 4.94
N SER A 95 -2.57 -9.21 5.59
CA SER A 95 -2.33 -10.54 5.05
C SER A 95 -2.68 -11.60 6.08
N THR A 96 -3.10 -12.78 5.63
CA THR A 96 -3.40 -13.88 6.55
C THR A 96 -2.13 -14.70 6.82
N GLY A 97 -1.87 -14.98 8.09
CA GLY A 97 -0.84 -15.94 8.49
C GLY A 97 -1.39 -17.35 8.43
N GLN A 98 -0.59 -18.29 7.93
CA GLN A 98 -0.92 -19.71 7.89
C GLN A 98 0.25 -20.52 8.44
N ASN A 99 -0.04 -21.65 9.10
CA ASN A 99 0.98 -22.61 9.50
C ASN A 99 1.44 -23.47 8.30
N GLU A 100 2.36 -24.40 8.56
CA GLU A 100 2.88 -25.33 7.56
C GLU A 100 1.79 -26.24 6.97
N GLU A 101 0.72 -26.49 7.72
CA GLU A 101 -0.46 -27.24 7.29
C GLU A 101 -1.49 -26.40 6.50
N GLY A 102 -1.26 -25.09 6.36
CA GLY A 102 -2.15 -24.15 5.67
C GLY A 102 -3.35 -23.71 6.51
N GLU A 103 -3.36 -24.00 7.81
CA GLU A 103 -4.39 -23.54 8.75
C GLU A 103 -4.16 -22.08 9.13
N PHE A 104 -5.25 -21.33 9.31
CA PHE A 104 -5.19 -19.93 9.69
C PHE A 104 -4.59 -19.74 11.09
N GLU A 105 -3.49 -19.00 11.18
CA GLU A 105 -2.82 -18.67 12.44
C GLU A 105 -3.07 -17.23 12.89
N GLY A 106 -3.57 -16.36 12.02
CA GLY A 106 -3.83 -14.98 12.38
C GLY A 106 -3.71 -14.03 11.21
N THR A 107 -3.56 -12.75 11.51
CA THR A 107 -3.46 -11.69 10.52
C THR A 107 -2.21 -10.87 10.78
N PHE A 108 -1.41 -10.65 9.73
CA PHE A 108 -0.35 -9.66 9.75
C PHE A 108 -0.89 -8.33 9.24
N ILE A 109 -0.63 -7.26 9.97
CA ILE A 109 -1.02 -5.89 9.63
C ILE A 109 0.26 -5.07 9.51
N VAL A 110 0.46 -4.46 8.34
CA VAL A 110 1.57 -3.54 8.09
C VAL A 110 1.03 -2.13 7.95
N ARG A 111 1.70 -1.15 8.57
CA ARG A 111 1.40 0.28 8.43
C ARG A 111 2.65 1.00 7.98
N ALA A 112 2.59 1.70 6.86
CA ALA A 112 3.74 2.30 6.21
C ALA A 112 3.53 3.78 5.89
N ALA A 113 4.59 4.57 6.01
CA ALA A 113 4.71 5.92 5.47
C ALA A 113 5.69 5.88 4.29
N ILE A 114 5.26 6.38 3.15
CA ILE A 114 5.96 6.24 1.86
C ILE A 114 6.36 7.62 1.34
N GLU A 115 7.56 7.70 0.78
CA GLU A 115 8.09 8.88 0.08
C GLU A 115 8.69 8.46 -1.26
N VAL A 116 8.09 8.97 -2.34
CA VAL A 116 8.58 8.83 -3.71
C VAL A 116 9.71 9.83 -3.94
N ASP A 117 10.75 9.40 -4.62
CA ASP A 117 11.86 10.25 -4.97
C ASP A 117 11.48 11.32 -6.02
N ALA A 118 12.41 12.23 -6.30
CA ALA A 118 12.17 13.31 -7.26
C ALA A 118 12.02 12.83 -8.72
N SER A 119 12.45 11.61 -9.05
CA SER A 119 12.27 11.04 -10.39
C SER A 119 10.87 10.51 -10.60
N GLY A 120 10.21 10.07 -9.52
CA GLY A 120 8.94 9.37 -9.59
C GLY A 120 9.10 7.87 -9.83
N ASP A 121 10.31 7.36 -10.01
CA ASP A 121 10.59 5.97 -10.39
C ASP A 121 11.10 5.10 -9.24
N ALA A 122 11.38 5.71 -8.08
CA ALA A 122 11.71 4.99 -6.86
C ALA A 122 10.97 5.55 -5.65
N PHE A 123 10.77 4.74 -4.62
CA PHE A 123 10.30 5.19 -3.32
C PHE A 123 11.01 4.48 -2.17
N THR A 124 10.94 5.10 -0.99
CA THR A 124 11.27 4.47 0.29
C THR A 124 10.04 4.45 1.19
N ALA A 125 9.94 3.44 2.05
CA ALA A 125 8.87 3.34 3.02
C ALA A 125 9.42 2.92 4.38
N GLN A 126 9.02 3.65 5.44
CA GLN A 126 9.19 3.18 6.81
C GLN A 126 7.90 2.54 7.27
N TYR A 127 7.99 1.36 7.89
CA TYR A 127 6.80 0.62 8.30
C TYR A 127 6.94 -0.04 9.66
N THR A 128 5.78 -0.36 10.24
CA THR A 128 5.63 -1.25 11.39
C THR A 128 4.77 -2.44 11.02
N GLY A 129 5.02 -3.58 11.67
CA GLY A 129 4.25 -4.81 11.53
C GLY A 129 3.60 -5.21 12.86
N GLU A 130 2.42 -5.80 12.79
CA GLU A 130 1.67 -6.31 13.93
C GLU A 130 1.07 -7.67 13.55
N PHE A 131 1.19 -8.65 14.43
CA PHE A 131 0.49 -9.92 14.28
C PHE A 131 -0.69 -9.97 15.24
N VAL A 132 -1.86 -10.31 14.71
CA VAL A 132 -3.09 -10.49 15.47
C VAL A 132 -3.50 -11.96 15.39
N GLY A 133 -3.48 -12.65 16.53
CA GLY A 133 -3.84 -14.06 16.62
C GLY A 133 -5.33 -14.32 16.32
N PRO A 134 -5.75 -15.59 16.19
CA PRO A 134 -7.11 -15.95 15.77
C PRO A 134 -8.18 -15.54 16.79
N ASP A 135 -7.78 -15.38 18.05
CA ASP A 135 -8.62 -14.91 19.15
C ASP A 135 -8.65 -13.36 19.27
N GLY A 136 -7.96 -12.65 18.37
CA GLY A 136 -7.84 -11.21 18.36
C GLY A 136 -6.76 -10.66 19.29
N THR A 137 -5.95 -11.51 19.93
CA THR A 137 -4.83 -11.05 20.75
C THR A 137 -3.73 -10.45 19.88
N SER A 138 -3.06 -9.41 20.40
CA SER A 138 -1.95 -8.72 19.75
C SER A 138 -0.98 -8.21 20.83
N ASP A 139 0.32 -8.35 20.56
CA ASP A 139 1.40 -7.79 21.37
C ASP A 139 1.76 -6.35 20.96
N GLY A 140 1.10 -5.83 19.94
CA GLY A 140 1.31 -4.50 19.39
C GLY A 140 2.19 -4.48 18.14
N GLN A 141 2.74 -3.29 17.84
CA GLN A 141 3.50 -3.03 16.63
C GLN A 141 5.02 -3.16 16.85
N TYR A 142 5.68 -3.81 15.90
CA TYR A 142 7.13 -3.95 15.80
C TYR A 142 7.67 -3.08 14.66
N GLY A 143 8.87 -2.52 14.83
CA GLY A 143 9.52 -1.62 13.86
C GLY A 143 10.23 -0.45 14.52
N PRO A 144 10.66 0.57 13.75
CA PRO A 144 10.48 0.68 12.30
C PRO A 144 11.39 -0.28 11.52
N ALA A 145 10.93 -0.68 10.34
CA ALA A 145 11.71 -1.32 9.29
C ALA A 145 11.60 -0.50 7.98
N THR A 146 12.43 -0.82 6.99
CA THR A 146 12.52 -0.07 5.73
C THR A 146 12.26 -0.96 4.54
N ALA A 147 11.41 -0.50 3.64
CA ALA A 147 11.20 -1.07 2.32
C ALA A 147 11.59 -0.06 1.23
N THR A 148 11.94 -0.56 0.05
CA THR A 148 12.16 0.25 -1.15
C THR A 148 11.31 -0.27 -2.30
N GLY A 149 10.96 0.62 -3.22
CA GLY A 149 10.20 0.28 -4.41
C GLY A 149 10.83 0.87 -5.66
N THR A 150 10.88 0.09 -6.73
CA THR A 150 11.28 0.53 -8.07
C THR A 150 10.09 0.39 -9.02
N ARG A 151 9.82 1.43 -9.81
CA ARG A 151 8.67 1.43 -10.71
C ARG A 151 8.84 0.41 -11.82
N ILE A 152 7.81 -0.39 -12.07
CA ILE A 152 7.72 -1.23 -13.26
C ILE A 152 7.11 -0.40 -14.39
N VAL A 153 7.85 -0.26 -15.48
CA VAL A 153 7.43 0.48 -16.67
C VAL A 153 7.19 -0.45 -17.85
N PRO A 154 6.31 -0.09 -18.79
CA PRO A 154 6.17 -0.84 -20.04
C PRO A 154 7.49 -0.86 -20.81
N GLU A 155 7.95 -2.05 -21.17
CA GLU A 155 9.14 -2.24 -21.99
C GLU A 155 8.75 -2.72 -23.39
N ALA A 156 9.50 -2.27 -24.40
CA ALA A 156 9.37 -2.83 -25.74
C ALA A 156 9.91 -4.27 -25.75
N MET A 157 9.28 -5.15 -26.53
CA MET A 157 9.81 -6.50 -26.72
C MET A 157 11.23 -6.45 -27.31
N GLY A 158 12.16 -7.15 -26.66
CA GLY A 158 13.49 -7.40 -27.20
C GLY A 158 13.48 -8.37 -28.39
N THR A 159 14.65 -8.59 -28.99
CA THR A 159 14.84 -9.67 -29.98
C THR A 159 15.00 -11.00 -29.23
N PRO A 160 14.11 -12.00 -29.45
CA PRO A 160 14.24 -13.30 -28.78
C PRO A 160 15.57 -13.99 -29.16
N VAL A 161 16.26 -14.52 -28.15
CA VAL A 161 17.50 -15.30 -28.34
C VAL A 161 17.24 -16.78 -28.67
N GLY A 162 16.00 -17.23 -28.52
CA GLY A 162 15.56 -18.60 -28.73
C GLY A 162 14.03 -18.74 -28.61
N PRO A 163 13.50 -19.94 -28.84
CA PRO A 163 12.10 -20.27 -28.61
C PRO A 163 11.74 -20.24 -27.10
N ILE A 164 10.48 -19.98 -26.76
CA ILE A 164 10.02 -19.86 -25.36
C ILE A 164 10.05 -21.22 -24.63
N GLU A 165 9.95 -22.30 -25.39
CA GLU A 165 10.02 -23.67 -24.89
C GLU A 165 11.38 -23.97 -24.25
N ASP A 166 12.47 -23.44 -24.82
CA ASP A 166 13.83 -23.60 -24.27
C ASP A 166 13.99 -22.87 -22.93
N LEU A 167 13.23 -21.80 -22.70
CA LEU A 167 13.19 -21.11 -21.41
C LEU A 167 12.45 -21.96 -20.37
N PHE A 168 11.30 -22.54 -20.72
CA PHE A 168 10.52 -23.32 -19.77
C PHE A 168 11.19 -24.64 -19.38
N ALA A 169 11.91 -25.27 -20.31
CA ALA A 169 12.71 -26.46 -20.02
C ALA A 169 13.76 -26.21 -18.90
N GLN A 170 14.34 -25.00 -18.81
CA GLN A 170 15.32 -24.65 -17.77
C GLN A 170 14.74 -24.70 -16.35
N PHE A 171 13.47 -24.35 -16.19
CA PHE A 171 12.80 -24.43 -14.88
C PHE A 171 12.45 -25.86 -14.48
N GLU A 172 12.16 -26.74 -15.45
CA GLU A 172 11.89 -28.17 -15.19
C GLU A 172 13.15 -28.95 -14.83
N GLU A 173 14.29 -28.58 -15.43
CA GLU A 173 15.58 -29.24 -15.20
C GLU A 173 16.33 -28.72 -13.96
N GLY A 174 15.82 -27.66 -13.30
CA GLY A 174 16.48 -27.03 -12.15
C GLY A 174 17.77 -26.27 -12.51
N GLU A 175 18.06 -26.07 -13.79
CA GLU A 175 19.16 -25.24 -14.27
C GLU A 175 18.70 -23.77 -14.37
N ILE A 176 18.63 -23.08 -13.23
CA ILE A 176 18.44 -21.63 -13.27
C ILE A 176 19.78 -21.02 -13.70
N ALA A 177 19.86 -20.60 -14.97
CA ALA A 177 21.04 -19.94 -15.52
C ALA A 177 21.40 -18.71 -14.67
N THR A 178 22.60 -18.70 -14.10
CA THR A 178 23.17 -17.48 -13.50
C THR A 178 23.32 -16.45 -14.63
N PRO A 179 22.76 -15.23 -14.53
CA PRO A 179 22.95 -14.22 -15.56
C PRO A 179 24.45 -13.93 -15.70
N ALA A 180 24.94 -13.87 -16.94
CA ALA A 180 26.30 -13.43 -17.20
C ALA A 180 26.44 -11.96 -16.78
N ALA A 181 27.36 -11.70 -15.85
CA ALA A 181 27.72 -10.36 -15.37
C ALA A 181 28.41 -9.51 -16.46
#